data_AF-A0A1H9DKA2-F1
#
_entry.id   AF-A0A1H9DKA2-F1
#
_cell.length_a   1.000
_cell.length_b   1.000
_cell.length_c   1.000
_cell.angle_alpha   90.00
_cell.angle_beta   90.00
_cell.angle_gamma   90.00
#
_symmetry.space_group_name_H-M   'P 1'
#
loop_
_entity.id
_entity.type
_entity.pdbx_description
1 polymer ?
#
loop_
_entity_poly.entity_id
_entity_poly.type
_entity_poly.pdbx_seq_one_letter_code
_entity_poly.pdbx_strand_id
1 'polypeptide(L)' 'MADLLESASFEHQFWLQVLGDHSRFIRDSLYPSEEKDVRIASQFVEHFDHLL' A
#
# COMPACT_ATOMS: atom_id res chain seq x y z
N MET A 1 8.98 26.75 -0.80
CA MET A 1 9.79 25.55 -1.13
C MET A 1 9.80 24.58 0.05
N ALA A 2 10.11 25.02 1.27
CA ALA A 2 10.01 24.18 2.48
C ALA A 2 8.60 23.56 2.65
N ASP A 3 7.56 24.37 2.50
CA ASP A 3 6.15 23.97 2.60
C ASP A 3 5.71 22.85 1.62
N LEU A 4 6.25 22.84 0.39
CA LEU A 4 5.92 21.81 -0.60
C LEU A 4 6.55 20.45 -0.22
N LEU A 5 7.79 20.46 0.29
CA LEU A 5 8.48 19.23 0.68
C LEU A 5 7.86 18.64 1.95
N GLU A 6 7.48 19.48 2.91
CA GLU A 6 6.75 19.04 4.11
C GLU A 6 5.38 18.45 3.74
N SER A 7 4.62 19.14 2.88
CA SER A 7 3.33 18.64 2.39
C SER A 7 3.49 17.32 1.62
N ALA A 8 4.46 17.23 0.71
CA ALA A 8 4.70 16.00 -0.04
C ALA A 8 5.09 14.83 0.87
N SER A 9 5.97 15.06 1.86
CA SER A 9 6.37 14.01 2.81
C SER A 9 5.18 13.54 3.64
N PHE A 10 4.36 14.47 4.14
CA PHE A 10 3.16 14.15 4.92
C PHE A 10 2.16 13.34 4.08
N GLU A 11 1.83 13.82 2.89
CA GLU A 11 0.88 13.16 1.98
C GLU A 11 1.39 11.77 1.58
N HIS A 12 2.69 11.62 1.25
CA HIS A 12 3.25 10.32 0.92
C HIS A 12 3.17 9.35 2.09
N GLN A 13 3.59 9.74 3.30
CA GLN A 13 3.49 8.86 4.47
C GLN A 13 2.04 8.44 4.74
N PHE A 14 1.10 9.39 4.69
CA PHE A 14 -0.31 9.12 4.88
C PHE A 14 -0.85 8.13 3.83
N TRP A 15 -0.64 8.41 2.54
CA TRP A 15 -1.20 7.59 1.47
C TRP A 15 -0.51 6.25 1.32
N LEU A 16 0.81 6.15 1.54
CA LEU A 16 1.52 4.87 1.51
C LEU A 16 1.02 3.94 2.60
N GLN A 17 0.76 4.45 3.81
CA GLN A 17 0.14 3.66 4.87
C GLN A 17 -1.29 3.20 4.49
N VAL A 18 -2.14 4.12 4.02
CA VAL A 18 -3.52 3.79 3.59
C VAL A 18 -3.54 2.75 2.48
N LEU A 19 -2.65 2.86 1.50
CA LEU A 19 -2.56 1.93 0.38
C LEU A 19 -1.98 0.57 0.81
N GLY A 20 -1.03 0.55 1.75
CA GLY A 20 -0.55 -0.68 2.37
C GLY A 20 -1.67 -1.42 3.09
N ASP A 21 -2.47 -0.71 3.89
CA ASP A 21 -3.61 -1.29 4.60
C ASP A 21 -4.71 -1.79 3.65
N HIS A 22 -5.04 -1.04 2.60
CA HIS A 22 -5.95 -1.51 1.56
C HIS A 22 -5.44 -2.76 0.84
N SER A 23 -4.13 -2.85 0.57
CA SER A 23 -3.54 -4.04 -0.06
C SER A 23 -3.69 -5.26 0.85
N ARG A 24 -3.53 -5.10 2.17
CA ARG A 24 -3.81 -6.17 3.16
C ARG A 24 -5.29 -6.53 3.18
N PHE A 25 -6.19 -5.55 3.23
CA PHE A 25 -7.64 -5.79 3.23
C PHE A 25 -8.09 -6.56 2.00
N ILE A 26 -7.58 -6.20 0.81
CA ILE A 26 -7.87 -6.91 -0.43
C ILE A 26 -7.33 -8.33 -0.37
N ARG A 27 -6.04 -8.51 -0.03
CA ARG A 27 -5.41 -9.84 0.08
C ARG A 27 -6.21 -10.75 1.00
N ASP A 28 -6.62 -10.24 2.16
CA ASP A 28 -7.30 -11.02 3.19
C ASP A 28 -8.78 -11.26 2.88
N SER A 29 -9.35 -10.54 1.90
CA SER A 29 -10.72 -10.73 1.41
C SER A 29 -10.83 -11.71 0.24
N LEU A 30 -9.71 -12.07 -0.40
CA LEU A 30 -9.69 -12.99 -1.53
C LEU A 30 -9.78 -14.45 -1.06
N TYR A 31 -10.47 -15.28 -1.86
CA TYR A 31 -10.49 -16.72 -1.62
C TYR A 31 -9.12 -17.34 -1.93
N PRO A 32 -8.70 -18.43 -1.25
CA PRO A 32 -7.44 -19.10 -1.53
C PRO A 32 -7.27 -19.57 -2.98
N SER A 33 -8.37 -19.84 -3.68
CA SER A 33 -8.37 -20.23 -5.10
C SER A 33 -8.02 -19.07 -6.05
N GLU A 34 -8.09 -17.81 -5.61
CA GLU A 34 -7.78 -16.62 -6.40
C GLU A 34 -6.27 -16.33 -6.39
N GLU A 35 -5.44 -17.36 -6.60
CA GLU A 35 -4.00 -17.30 -6.35
C GLU A 35 -3.29 -16.17 -7.08
N LYS A 36 -3.74 -15.83 -8.29
CA LYS A 36 -3.16 -14.73 -9.08
C LYS A 36 -3.35 -13.39 -8.37
N ASP A 37 -4.56 -13.12 -7.91
CA ASP A 37 -4.89 -11.84 -7.29
C ASP A 37 -4.33 -11.77 -5.87
N VAL A 38 -4.26 -12.89 -5.15
CA VAL A 38 -3.55 -12.98 -3.86
C VAL A 38 -2.06 -12.64 -4.03
N ARG A 39 -1.40 -13.14 -5.08
CA ARG A 39 0.00 -12.80 -5.37
C ARG A 39 0.16 -11.31 -5.69
N ILE A 40 -0.72 -10.74 -6.49
CA ILE A 40 -0.69 -9.31 -6.83
C ILE A 40 -0.90 -8.44 -5.58
N ALA A 41 -1.90 -8.76 -4.75
CA ALA A 41 -2.16 -8.03 -3.52
C ALA A 41 -0.98 -8.12 -2.54
N SER A 42 -0.34 -9.29 -2.43
CA SER A 42 0.86 -9.47 -1.61
C SER A 42 2.04 -8.63 -2.11
N GLN A 43 2.24 -8.55 -3.43
CA GLN A 43 3.26 -7.68 -4.02
C GLN A 43 3.00 -6.20 -3.72
N PHE A 44 1.74 -5.75 -3.73
CA PHE A 44 1.41 -4.38 -3.36
C PHE A 44 1.65 -4.10 -1.87
N VAL A 45 1.34 -5.05 -0.97
CA VAL A 45 1.70 -4.92 0.45
C VAL A 45 3.21 -4.71 0.59
N GLU A 46 4.02 -5.58 -0.01
CA GLU A 46 5.49 -5.45 0.04
C GLU A 46 5.97 -4.13 -0.57
N HIS A 47 5.37 -3.68 -1.67
CA HIS A 47 5.78 -2.47 -2.35
C HIS A 47 5.49 -1.20 -1.52
N PHE A 48 4.28 -1.09 -0.96
CA PHE A 48 3.93 0.07 -0.13
C PHE A 48 4.68 0.08 1.20
N ASP A 49 4.93 -1.10 1.80
CA ASP A 49 5.76 -1.22 3.01
C ASP A 49 7.22 -0.84 2.77
N HIS A 50 7.75 -1.06 1.56
CA HIS A 50 9.11 -0.64 1.20
C HIS A 50 9.22 0.87 0.95
N LEU A 51 8.16 1.50 0.47
CA LEU A 51 8.14 2.93 0.15
C LEU A 51 7.87 3.82 1.38
N LEU A 52 7.21 3.28 2.42
CA LEU A 52 6.85 3.98 3.66
C LEU A 52 8.05 4.11 4.61
#